data_AF-Q0EYE4-F1
#
_entry.id   AF-Q0EYE4-F1
#
_cell.length_a   1.000
_cell.length_b   1.000
_cell.length_c   1.000
_cell.angle_alpha   90.00
_cell.angle_beta   90.00
_cell.angle_gamma   90.00
#
_symmetry.space_group_name_H-M   'P 1'
#
loop_
_entity.id
_entity.type
_entity.pdbx_description
1 polymer ?
#
loop_
_entity_poly.entity_id
_entity_poly.type
_entity_poly.pdbx_seq_one_letter_code
_entity_poly.pdbx_strand_id
1 'polypeptide(L)'
;MRDLVETVISGIMQRERMQQSHGQTQQINRSAKPAAQVPGHAALHSVGYQVPVSDPQQKDPALWKASKQFEAIFLQQMMSEMRSTVTKSDFMPHGFAEDVHASMMDEAIAQASTQQGSIGIANAVYRQLEAGNKTQAIPNPADKTDMTTDLTMEAIRHAR
;
A
#
# COMPACT_ATOMS: atom_id res chain seq x y z
N MET A 1 -10.74 27.33 -27.54
CA MET A 1 -9.79 27.63 -26.45
C MET A 1 -8.78 26.51 -26.15
N ARG A 2 -8.77 25.37 -26.88
CA ARG A 2 -7.76 24.30 -26.68
C ARG A 2 -6.47 24.47 -27.54
N ASP A 3 -6.54 25.16 -28.67
CA ASP A 3 -5.39 25.35 -29.60
C ASP A 3 -4.24 26.22 -29.06
N LEU A 4 -4.53 27.19 -28.20
CA LEU A 4 -3.51 28.12 -27.72
C LEU A 4 -2.52 27.43 -26.76
N VAL A 5 -3.00 26.42 -26.03
CA VAL A 5 -2.21 25.71 -25.00
C VAL A 5 -1.23 24.72 -25.66
N GLU A 6 -1.69 23.99 -26.68
CA GLU A 6 -0.87 23.06 -27.49
C GLU A 6 0.28 23.79 -28.21
N THR A 7 0.01 25.00 -28.72
CA THR A 7 1.01 25.85 -29.40
C THR A 7 2.10 26.32 -28.43
N VAL A 8 1.73 26.70 -27.21
CA VAL A 8 2.69 27.15 -26.17
C VAL A 8 3.52 25.98 -25.65
N ILE A 9 2.91 24.81 -25.42
CA ILE A 9 3.63 23.60 -24.95
C ILE A 9 4.61 23.09 -26.01
N SER A 10 4.19 23.05 -27.29
CA SER A 10 5.09 22.68 -28.39
C SER A 10 6.23 23.66 -28.58
N GLY A 11 5.98 24.97 -28.39
CA GLY A 11 7.01 26.00 -28.44
C GLY A 11 8.07 25.89 -27.33
N ILE A 12 7.66 25.48 -26.12
CA ILE A 12 8.58 25.29 -24.98
C ILE A 12 9.47 24.05 -25.20
N MET A 13 8.92 22.94 -25.71
CA MET A 13 9.73 21.73 -25.99
C MET A 13 10.72 21.89 -27.15
N GLN A 14 10.43 22.71 -28.16
CA GLN A 14 11.39 22.98 -29.24
C GLN A 14 12.57 23.86 -28.79
N ARG A 15 12.39 24.69 -27.76
CA ARG A 15 13.40 25.63 -27.27
C ARG A 15 14.51 24.98 -26.42
N GLU A 16 14.29 23.77 -25.92
CA GLU A 16 15.30 22.99 -25.19
C GLU A 16 16.17 22.13 -26.12
N ARG A 17 15.63 21.66 -27.26
CA ARG A 17 16.42 20.87 -28.23
C ARG A 17 17.43 21.68 -29.04
N MET A 18 17.34 23.01 -29.04
CA MET A 18 18.32 23.89 -29.70
C MET A 18 19.43 24.40 -28.77
N GLN A 19 19.42 24.06 -27.46
CA GLN A 19 20.45 24.48 -26.51
C GLN A 19 21.49 23.38 -26.18
N GLN A 20 21.34 22.16 -26.70
CA GLN A 20 22.24 21.04 -26.39
C GLN A 20 23.35 20.77 -27.43
N SER A 21 23.59 21.64 -28.42
CA SER A 21 24.60 21.36 -29.47
C SER A 21 25.97 22.04 -29.32
N HIS A 22 26.27 22.76 -28.22
CA HIS A 22 27.59 23.39 -28.05
C HIS A 22 28.24 23.03 -26.71
N GLY A 23 29.21 22.11 -26.74
CA GLY A 23 30.17 21.91 -25.63
C GLY A 23 30.75 20.51 -25.51
N GLN A 24 31.62 20.10 -26.44
CA GLN A 24 32.57 19.00 -26.19
C GLN A 24 33.94 19.57 -25.77
N THR A 25 34.57 18.84 -24.83
CA THR A 25 36.03 18.72 -24.61
C THR A 25 36.71 19.68 -23.63
N GLN A 26 37.01 19.20 -22.40
CA GLN A 26 38.40 18.92 -22.03
C GLN A 26 38.51 18.04 -20.76
N GLN A 27 39.17 16.89 -20.94
CA GLN A 27 39.71 16.04 -19.87
C GLN A 27 40.92 16.73 -19.23
N ILE A 28 41.00 16.77 -17.90
CA ILE A 28 42.29 16.79 -17.20
C ILE A 28 42.24 15.90 -15.97
N ASN A 29 42.95 14.79 -16.09
CA ASN A 29 43.30 13.85 -15.04
C ASN A 29 44.41 14.47 -14.17
N ARG A 30 44.13 14.76 -12.89
CA ARG A 30 45.18 14.94 -11.87
C ARG A 30 44.78 14.23 -10.58
N SER A 31 45.45 13.11 -10.36
CA SER A 31 45.51 12.33 -9.13
C SER A 31 46.41 13.02 -8.10
N ALA A 32 45.88 13.29 -6.90
CA ALA A 32 46.65 13.44 -5.65
C ALA A 32 45.75 13.33 -4.39
N LYS A 33 45.69 12.10 -3.86
CA LYS A 33 45.64 11.57 -2.46
C LYS A 33 45.40 12.50 -1.21
N PRO A 34 45.12 11.94 0.00
CA PRO A 34 43.84 12.07 0.70
C PRO A 34 43.91 12.69 2.12
N ALA A 35 42.86 13.37 2.57
CA ALA A 35 42.52 13.68 3.97
C ALA A 35 41.13 14.36 3.93
N ALA A 36 40.09 13.99 4.66
CA ALA A 36 40.04 13.43 5.99
C ALA A 36 38.85 12.46 6.11
N GLN A 37 39.16 11.26 6.59
CA GLN A 37 38.19 10.34 7.18
C GLN A 37 37.75 10.97 8.51
N VAL A 38 36.50 11.43 8.62
CA VAL A 38 35.91 11.76 9.92
C VAL A 38 35.33 10.47 10.50
N PRO A 39 35.79 10.00 11.68
CA PRO A 39 35.42 8.71 12.22
C PRO A 39 34.00 8.71 12.81
N GLY A 40 33.25 7.65 12.49
CA GLY A 40 32.29 7.01 13.37
C GLY A 40 31.08 7.83 13.84
N HIS A 41 30.01 7.83 13.04
CA HIS A 41 28.66 7.66 13.59
C HIS A 41 28.12 6.37 12.98
N ALA A 42 28.01 5.36 13.84
CA ALA A 42 27.46 4.06 13.48
C ALA A 42 26.16 4.25 12.70
N ALA A 43 26.08 3.62 11.52
CA ALA A 43 24.82 3.44 10.84
C ALA A 43 23.83 2.87 11.86
N LEU A 44 22.85 3.67 12.24
CA LEU A 44 21.76 3.22 13.09
C LEU A 44 21.11 2.03 12.37
N HIS A 45 21.27 0.86 12.99
CA HIS A 45 20.54 -0.34 12.62
C HIS A 45 19.06 0.03 12.52
N SER A 46 18.54 0.07 11.31
CA SER A 46 17.11 0.11 11.08
C SER A 46 16.53 -1.24 11.54
N VAL A 47 16.20 -1.34 12.83
CA VAL A 47 15.30 -2.38 13.35
C VAL A 47 13.89 -2.01 12.90
N GLY A 48 13.68 -2.10 11.58
CA GLY A 48 12.39 -2.09 10.96
C GLY A 48 12.33 -3.36 10.14
N TYR A 49 11.49 -4.29 10.56
CA TYR A 49 11.14 -5.46 9.75
C TYR A 49 10.44 -4.93 8.48
N GLN A 50 11.22 -4.61 7.45
CA GLN A 50 10.69 -4.25 6.14
C GLN A 50 10.10 -5.54 5.57
N VAL A 51 8.80 -5.73 5.76
CA VAL A 51 8.07 -6.78 5.06
C VAL A 51 8.27 -6.51 3.57
N PRO A 52 8.88 -7.43 2.81
CA PRO A 52 9.05 -7.25 1.38
C PRO A 52 7.65 -7.06 0.78
N VAL A 53 7.42 -5.89 0.20
CA VAL A 53 6.23 -5.63 -0.61
C VAL A 53 6.32 -6.52 -1.84
N SER A 54 5.77 -7.72 -1.71
CA SER A 54 5.63 -8.66 -2.82
C SER A 54 4.88 -7.96 -3.96
N ASP A 55 5.35 -8.19 -5.19
CA ASP A 55 4.84 -7.67 -6.45
C ASP A 55 3.32 -7.50 -6.51
N PRO A 56 2.80 -6.56 -7.32
CA PRO A 56 1.38 -6.25 -7.44
C PRO A 56 0.63 -7.40 -8.14
N GLN A 57 0.47 -8.54 -7.46
CA GLN A 57 -0.77 -9.28 -7.60
C GLN A 57 -1.87 -8.29 -7.27
N GLN A 58 -2.73 -8.06 -8.26
CA GLN A 58 -3.83 -7.13 -8.21
C GLN A 58 -4.69 -7.49 -6.99
N LYS A 59 -4.47 -6.78 -5.88
CA LYS A 59 -5.21 -6.99 -4.65
C LYS A 59 -6.70 -6.84 -4.97
N ASP A 60 -7.53 -7.71 -4.45
CA ASP A 60 -8.98 -7.54 -4.54
C ASP A 60 -9.33 -6.14 -3.98
N PRO A 61 -9.87 -5.22 -4.80
CA PRO A 61 -10.14 -3.85 -4.37
C PRO A 61 -11.09 -3.76 -3.17
N ALA A 62 -12.08 -4.66 -3.10
CA ALA A 62 -13.05 -4.68 -2.01
C ALA A 62 -12.40 -5.16 -0.72
N LEU A 63 -11.62 -6.25 -0.80
CA LEU A 63 -10.92 -6.81 0.34
C LEU A 63 -9.84 -5.87 0.87
N TRP A 64 -9.12 -5.20 -0.05
CA TRP A 64 -8.14 -4.19 0.30
C TRP A 64 -8.78 -2.99 1.00
N LYS A 65 -9.91 -2.49 0.48
CA LYS A 65 -10.66 -1.40 1.11
C LYS A 65 -11.12 -1.78 2.51
N ALA A 66 -11.70 -2.97 2.69
CA ALA A 66 -12.12 -3.46 4.01
C ALA A 66 -10.93 -3.58 4.98
N SER A 67 -9.79 -4.10 4.51
CA SER A 67 -8.58 -4.22 5.32
C SER A 67 -8.04 -2.86 5.78
N LYS A 68 -8.12 -1.84 4.91
CA LYS A 68 -7.75 -0.46 5.24
C LYS A 68 -8.73 0.17 6.24
N GLN A 69 -10.03 -0.05 6.07
CA GLN A 69 -11.04 0.44 7.03
C GLN A 69 -10.85 -0.20 8.41
N PHE A 70 -10.52 -1.49 8.46
CA PHE A 70 -10.18 -2.16 9.72
C PHE A 70 -8.96 -1.51 10.39
N GLU A 71 -7.90 -1.24 9.63
CA GLU A 71 -6.73 -0.53 10.16
C GLU A 71 -7.11 0.85 10.73
N ALA A 72 -7.97 1.63 10.06
CA ALA A 72 -8.44 2.91 10.60
C ALA A 72 -9.16 2.75 11.96
N ILE A 73 -10.13 1.83 12.07
CA ILE A 73 -10.87 1.62 13.32
C ILE A 73 -9.92 1.17 14.43
N PHE A 74 -8.97 0.29 14.11
CA PHE A 74 -7.96 -0.16 15.06
C PHE A 74 -7.08 0.99 15.55
N LEU A 75 -6.58 1.85 14.64
CA LEU A 75 -5.82 3.04 15.02
C LEU A 75 -6.62 3.97 15.92
N GLN A 76 -7.89 4.22 15.57
CA GLN A 76 -8.76 5.07 16.37
C GLN A 76 -8.90 4.52 17.80
N GLN A 77 -9.16 3.22 17.95
CA GLN A 77 -9.26 2.60 19.27
C GLN A 77 -7.93 2.69 20.03
N MET A 78 -6.81 2.42 19.35
CA MET A 78 -5.47 2.54 19.95
C MET A 78 -5.21 3.96 20.45
N MET A 79 -5.54 4.99 19.65
CA MET A 79 -5.40 6.40 20.03
C MET A 79 -6.28 6.77 21.23
N SER A 80 -7.52 6.27 21.25
CA SER A 80 -8.43 6.45 22.37
C SER A 80 -7.87 5.85 23.66
N GLU A 81 -7.34 4.62 23.61
CA GLU A 81 -6.71 3.97 24.76
C GLU A 81 -5.43 4.68 25.19
N MET A 82 -4.60 5.14 24.25
CA MET A 82 -3.43 5.95 24.62
C MET A 82 -3.84 7.22 25.37
N ARG A 83 -4.89 7.92 24.93
CA ARG A 83 -5.41 9.10 25.62
C ARG A 83 -6.02 8.76 26.98
N SER A 84 -6.66 7.61 27.14
CA SER A 84 -7.25 7.18 28.42
C SER A 84 -6.19 7.00 29.52
N THR A 85 -4.93 6.72 29.14
CA THR A 85 -3.80 6.63 30.09
C THR A 85 -3.31 7.98 30.59
N VAL A 86 -3.65 9.09 29.93
CA VAL A 86 -3.26 10.44 30.36
C VAL A 86 -4.16 10.87 31.50
N THR A 87 -3.57 11.05 32.69
CA THR A 87 -4.31 11.45 33.88
C THR A 87 -4.87 12.86 33.69
N LYS A 88 -6.20 12.97 33.74
CA LYS A 88 -6.91 14.25 33.69
C LYS A 88 -6.58 15.05 34.95
N SER A 89 -6.09 16.28 34.79
CA SER A 89 -5.73 17.14 35.92
C SER A 89 -6.91 18.04 36.31
N ASP A 90 -7.15 18.23 37.61
CA ASP A 90 -8.18 19.17 38.11
C ASP A 90 -7.92 20.64 37.75
N PHE A 91 -6.71 20.97 37.27
CA PHE A 91 -6.33 22.32 36.88
C PHE A 91 -6.84 22.72 35.48
N MET A 92 -7.07 21.75 34.59
CA MET A 92 -7.63 21.99 33.26
C MET A 92 -9.05 21.41 33.17
N PRO A 93 -10.06 22.24 32.86
CA PRO A 93 -11.42 21.76 32.72
C PRO A 93 -11.53 20.88 31.46
N HIS A 94 -11.71 19.59 31.66
CA HIS A 94 -12.06 18.64 30.60
C HIS A 94 -13.58 18.64 30.40
N GLY A 95 -14.02 18.68 29.15
CA GLY A 95 -15.44 18.76 28.82
C GLY A 95 -15.83 17.85 27.66
N PHE A 96 -17.14 17.60 27.54
CA PHE A 96 -17.72 16.79 26.46
C PHE A 96 -17.31 17.29 25.05
N ALA A 97 -17.21 18.60 24.87
CA ALA A 97 -16.79 19.18 23.59
C ALA A 97 -15.34 18.80 23.21
N GLU A 98 -14.45 18.70 24.20
CA GLU A 98 -13.06 18.25 24.00
C GLU A 98 -13.04 16.77 23.60
N ASP A 99 -13.80 15.92 24.29
CA ASP A 99 -13.87 14.48 23.97
C ASP A 99 -14.41 14.22 22.55
N VAL A 100 -15.43 14.98 22.13
CA VAL A 100 -15.96 14.90 20.75
C VAL A 100 -14.93 15.38 19.74
N HIS A 101 -14.30 16.52 19.96
CA HIS A 101 -13.28 17.04 19.06
C HIS A 101 -12.09 16.08 18.94
N ALA A 102 -11.62 15.54 20.06
CA ALA A 102 -10.53 14.58 20.10
C ALA A 102 -10.90 13.29 19.35
N SER A 103 -12.13 12.80 19.49
CA SER A 103 -12.62 11.64 18.74
C SER A 103 -12.66 11.88 17.23
N MET A 104 -13.11 13.07 16.79
CA MET A 104 -13.10 13.45 15.37
C MET A 104 -11.67 13.59 14.83
N MET A 105 -10.76 14.14 15.64
CA MET A 105 -9.35 14.25 15.29
C MET A 105 -8.69 12.89 15.14
N ASP A 106 -8.95 11.96 16.07
CA ASP A 106 -8.45 10.58 15.98
C ASP A 106 -8.95 9.89 14.72
N GLU A 107 -10.24 10.06 14.38
CA GLU A 107 -10.81 9.50 13.15
C GLU A 107 -10.10 10.04 11.90
N ALA A 108 -9.89 11.36 11.81
CA ALA A 108 -9.19 11.96 10.68
C ALA A 108 -7.75 11.46 10.54
N ILE A 109 -7.02 11.36 11.66
CA ILE A 109 -5.64 10.85 11.72
C ILE A 109 -5.61 9.38 11.30
N ALA A 110 -6.52 8.57 11.83
CA ALA A 110 -6.63 7.16 11.50
C ALA A 110 -6.90 6.96 10.01
N GLN A 111 -7.88 7.69 9.44
CA GLN A 111 -8.18 7.61 8.01
C GLN A 111 -7.01 8.04 7.13
N ALA A 112 -6.32 9.13 7.46
CA ALA A 112 -5.14 9.59 6.73
C ALA A 112 -4.01 8.55 6.75
N SER A 113 -3.80 7.90 7.91
CA SER A 113 -2.76 6.88 8.09
C SER A 113 -2.95 5.65 7.19
N THR A 114 -4.20 5.26 6.91
CA THR A 114 -4.49 4.14 5.99
C THR A 114 -4.10 4.44 4.54
N GLN A 115 -4.04 5.72 4.13
CA GLN A 115 -3.68 6.09 2.77
C GLN A 115 -2.18 5.93 2.53
N GLN A 116 -1.37 6.29 3.53
CA GLN A 116 0.09 6.20 3.48
C GLN A 116 0.61 4.80 3.82
N GLY A 117 -0.21 3.93 4.44
CA GLY A 117 0.18 2.57 4.79
C GLY A 117 1.16 2.50 5.97
N SER A 118 1.03 3.43 6.92
CA SER A 118 2.03 3.71 7.95
C SER A 118 2.26 2.59 8.96
N ILE A 119 1.22 1.81 9.31
CA ILE A 119 1.33 0.75 10.32
C ILE A 119 1.45 -0.64 9.67
N GLY A 120 0.78 -0.85 8.54
CA GLY A 120 0.92 -2.07 7.74
C GLY A 120 0.04 -3.24 8.22
N ILE A 121 -0.87 -2.99 9.17
CA ILE A 121 -1.83 -4.00 9.65
C ILE A 121 -2.80 -4.39 8.53
N ALA A 122 -3.19 -3.44 7.68
CA ALA A 122 -4.05 -3.73 6.54
C ALA A 122 -3.46 -4.80 5.60
N ASN A 123 -2.13 -4.88 5.46
CA ASN A 123 -1.50 -5.93 4.66
C ASN A 123 -1.62 -7.30 5.33
N ALA A 124 -1.41 -7.38 6.65
CA ALA A 124 -1.53 -8.63 7.39
C ALA A 124 -2.98 -9.14 7.36
N VAL A 125 -3.94 -8.25 7.59
CA VAL A 125 -5.38 -8.55 7.53
C VAL A 125 -5.78 -8.99 6.13
N TYR A 126 -5.35 -8.27 5.09
CA TYR A 126 -5.61 -8.64 3.70
C TYR A 126 -5.12 -10.05 3.39
N ARG A 127 -3.88 -10.39 3.78
CA ARG A 127 -3.31 -11.73 3.54
C ARG A 127 -4.08 -12.81 4.26
N GLN A 128 -4.52 -12.56 5.50
CA GLN A 128 -5.28 -13.52 6.28
C GLN A 128 -6.67 -13.78 5.67
N LEU A 129 -7.35 -12.71 5.27
CA LEU A 129 -8.66 -12.82 4.64
C LEU A 129 -8.57 -13.45 3.25
N GLU A 130 -7.55 -13.11 2.45
CA GLU A 130 -7.33 -13.70 1.13
C GLU A 130 -7.04 -15.21 1.24
N ALA A 131 -6.21 -15.62 2.20
CA ALA A 131 -5.91 -17.03 2.45
C ALA A 131 -7.15 -17.81 2.91
N GLY A 132 -7.99 -17.22 3.76
CA GLY A 132 -9.27 -17.80 4.16
C GLY A 132 -10.27 -17.90 2.99
N ASN A 133 -10.30 -16.89 2.11
CA ASN A 133 -11.22 -16.83 0.98
C ASN A 133 -10.88 -17.85 -0.12
N LYS A 134 -9.59 -18.16 -0.33
CA LYS A 134 -9.13 -19.18 -1.30
C LYS A 134 -9.61 -20.61 -0.96
N THR A 135 -10.07 -20.84 0.27
CA THR A 135 -10.58 -22.16 0.70
C THR A 135 -12.08 -22.35 0.37
N GLN A 136 -12.75 -21.34 -0.18
CA GLN A 136 -14.17 -21.39 -0.56
C GLN A 136 -14.40 -21.38 -2.07
N ALA A 137 -13.64 -22.16 -2.83
CA ALA A 137 -14.15 -22.70 -4.09
C ALA A 137 -14.70 -24.09 -3.77
N ILE A 138 -15.98 -24.14 -3.38
CA ILE A 138 -16.70 -25.42 -3.34
C ILE A 138 -16.83 -25.84 -4.81
N PRO A 139 -16.15 -26.89 -5.29
CA PRO A 139 -16.44 -27.41 -6.62
C PRO A 139 -17.92 -27.78 -6.63
N ASN A 140 -18.68 -27.19 -7.56
CA ASN A 140 -20.08 -27.52 -7.74
C ASN A 140 -20.16 -29.06 -7.91
N PRO A 141 -20.84 -29.80 -7.02
CA PRO A 141 -20.91 -31.25 -7.12
C PRO A 141 -21.63 -31.71 -8.40
N ALA A 142 -22.24 -30.80 -9.16
CA ALA A 142 -22.87 -31.07 -10.45
C ALA A 142 -21.90 -31.14 -11.65
N ASP A 143 -20.59 -30.88 -11.49
CA ASP A 143 -19.63 -30.96 -12.61
C ASP A 143 -18.89 -32.32 -12.70
N LYS A 144 -19.29 -33.31 -11.89
CA LYS A 144 -18.70 -34.67 -11.93
C LYS A 144 -19.59 -35.72 -12.59
N THR A 145 -20.80 -35.34 -13.01
CA THR A 145 -21.79 -36.29 -13.54
C THR A 145 -21.63 -36.61 -15.02
N ASP A 146 -20.84 -35.85 -15.78
CA ASP A 146 -20.69 -36.06 -17.23
C ASP A 146 -19.61 -37.09 -17.63
N MET A 147 -18.81 -37.60 -16.69
CA MET A 147 -17.82 -38.65 -16.98
C MET A 147 -18.36 -40.08 -16.72
N THR A 148 -19.39 -40.24 -15.89
CA THR A 148 -19.90 -41.57 -15.48
C THR A 148 -21.11 -42.04 -16.29
N THR A 149 -21.81 -41.11 -16.96
CA THR A 149 -22.95 -41.40 -17.84
C THR A 149 -22.52 -41.92 -19.21
N ASP A 150 -21.30 -41.59 -19.67
CA ASP A 150 -20.80 -42.04 -20.97
C ASP A 150 -20.34 -43.51 -20.96
N LEU A 151 -19.67 -43.94 -19.88
CA LEU A 151 -19.25 -45.34 -19.68
C LEU A 151 -20.43 -46.32 -19.56
N THR A 152 -21.57 -45.86 -19.02
CA THR A 152 -22.78 -46.68 -18.87
C THR A 152 -23.60 -46.79 -20.17
N MET A 153 -23.50 -45.82 -21.07
CA MET A 153 -24.13 -45.89 -22.40
C MET A 153 -23.34 -46.70 -23.44
N GLU A 154 -22.00 -46.71 -23.36
CA GLU A 154 -21.14 -47.54 -24.26
C GLU A 154 -21.34 -49.04 -23.99
N ALA A 155 -21.49 -49.44 -22.72
CA ALA A 155 -21.64 -50.84 -22.32
C ALA A 155 -23.00 -51.46 -22.70
N ILE A 156 -24.06 -50.64 -22.85
CA ILE A 156 -25.41 -51.12 -23.21
C ILE A 156 -25.56 -51.21 -24.74
N ARG A 157 -24.82 -50.42 -25.51
CA ARG A 157 -24.90 -50.41 -26.99
C ARG A 157 -24.29 -51.67 -27.64
N HIS A 158 -23.43 -52.41 -26.93
CA HIS A 158 -22.79 -53.64 -27.41
C HIS A 158 -23.52 -54.95 -27.04
N ALA A 159 -24.66 -54.89 -26.32
CA ALA A 159 -25.38 -56.06 -25.84
C ALA A 159 -26.68 -56.38 -26.63
N ARG A 160 -26.80 -55.92 -27.87
CA ARG A 160 -27.90 -56.25 -28.79
C ARG A 160 -27.35 -56.71 -30.13
#